data_AF-A0A6M1Z902-F1
#
_entry.id   AF-A0A6M1Z902-F1
#
_cell.length_a   1.000
_cell.length_b   1.000
_cell.length_c   1.000
_cell.angle_alpha   90.00
_cell.angle_beta   90.00
_cell.angle_gamma   90.00
#
_symmetry.space_group_name_H-M   'P 1'
#
loop_
_entity.id
_entity.type
_entity.pdbx_description
1 polymer ?
#
loop_
_entity_poly.entity_id
_entity_poly.type
_entity_poly.pdbx_seq_one_letter_code
_entity_poly.pdbx_strand_id
1 'polypeptide(L)'
;MKVTVVDRLIRHNIALFQHLMRRQLEKKQRFNELLQRTYRAYINCETGELSFQDLGKGWKSVLLFFSEKDGEFEVNDVDNETCFDCSKLNEKAMKVMVDTLKTMSGVCAEPPQRRKIENIVRNLIELEIELPLGDSDPMHAAWHSIDRYHAEYLLEKAAVGTYLFRKGEFASQLEEQLNEESIQPVVCITVTYRGWEGKIAEKIIVFRNGDWLFYDDDPDLEGECYSTLNELIATQEDLFRLPLKN
;
A
#
# COMPACT_ATOMS: atom_id res chain seq x y z
N MET A 1 14.17 1.44 -5.06
CA MET A 1 14.67 0.11 -4.64
C MET A 1 13.45 -0.79 -4.45
N LYS A 2 13.53 -2.10 -4.75
CA LYS A 2 12.39 -3.02 -4.69
C LYS A 2 12.55 -3.99 -3.53
N VAL A 3 11.54 -4.10 -2.67
CA VAL A 3 11.51 -5.07 -1.57
C VAL A 3 10.20 -5.85 -1.64
N THR A 4 10.31 -7.17 -1.68
CA THR A 4 9.16 -8.07 -1.62
C THR A 4 8.77 -8.29 -0.17
N VAL A 5 7.58 -7.84 0.21
CA VAL A 5 7.06 -7.99 1.57
C VAL A 5 5.81 -8.85 1.51
N VAL A 6 5.88 -10.06 2.03
CA VAL A 6 4.79 -11.06 1.88
C VAL A 6 3.57 -10.71 2.74
N ASP A 7 3.79 -10.18 3.94
CA ASP A 7 2.75 -9.91 4.92
C ASP A 7 2.01 -8.59 4.64
N ARG A 8 0.67 -8.64 4.60
CA ARG A 8 -0.19 -7.48 4.31
C ARG A 8 -0.06 -6.37 5.36
N LEU A 9 0.03 -6.71 6.65
CA LEU A 9 0.13 -5.72 7.72
C LEU A 9 1.48 -4.99 7.68
N ILE A 10 2.56 -5.72 7.37
CA ILE A 10 3.88 -5.12 7.19
C ILE A 10 3.86 -4.11 6.04
N ARG A 11 3.26 -4.47 4.90
CA ARG A 11 3.11 -3.55 3.76
C ARG A 11 2.32 -2.30 4.13
N HIS A 12 1.20 -2.50 4.82
CA HIS A 12 0.33 -1.41 5.28
C HIS A 12 1.10 -0.43 6.18
N ASN A 13 1.81 -0.95 7.19
CA ASN A 13 2.63 -0.16 8.10
C ASN A 13 3.68 0.69 7.37
N ILE A 14 4.38 0.11 6.39
CA ILE A 14 5.40 0.83 5.61
C ILE A 14 4.73 1.92 4.76
N ALA A 15 3.62 1.61 4.08
CA ALA A 15 2.89 2.57 3.26
C ALA A 15 2.37 3.76 4.06
N LEU A 16 1.86 3.52 5.28
CA LEU A 16 1.47 4.59 6.20
C LEU A 16 2.65 5.49 6.57
N PHE A 17 3.81 4.90 6.85
CA PHE A 17 5.01 5.68 7.16
C PHE A 17 5.51 6.49 5.96
N GLN A 18 5.47 5.92 4.75
CA GLN A 18 5.78 6.64 3.51
C GLN A 18 4.86 7.84 3.30
N HIS A 19 3.56 7.66 3.49
CA HIS A 19 2.57 8.74 3.35
C HIS A 19 2.84 9.87 4.37
N LEU A 20 3.12 9.52 5.63
CA LEU A 20 3.52 10.48 6.66
C LEU A 20 4.72 11.33 6.20
N MET A 21 5.78 10.68 5.69
CA MET A 21 6.99 11.37 5.24
C MET A 21 6.72 12.29 4.03
N ARG A 22 5.94 11.83 3.04
CA ARG A 22 5.54 12.66 1.87
C ARG A 22 4.77 13.90 2.30
N ARG A 23 3.78 13.73 3.19
CA ARG A 23 2.94 14.82 3.69
C ARG A 23 3.75 15.85 4.48
N GLN A 24 4.76 15.41 5.24
CA GLN A 24 5.66 16.33 5.94
C GLN A 24 6.58 17.12 4.98
N LEU A 25 7.02 16.52 3.86
CA LEU A 25 7.78 17.20 2.79
C LEU A 25 6.96 18.27 2.07
N GLU A 26 5.71 17.95 1.73
CA GLU A 26 4.82 18.84 0.97
C GLU A 26 4.40 20.08 1.76
N LYS A 27 4.21 19.94 3.08
CA LYS A 27 3.76 21.04 3.95
C LYS A 27 4.77 22.18 4.13
N LYS A 28 5.97 22.11 3.52
CA LYS A 28 7.08 23.07 3.70
C LYS A 28 7.36 23.42 5.17
N GLN A 29 6.99 22.55 6.10
CA GLN A 29 7.58 22.56 7.44
C GLN A 29 9.08 22.46 7.22
N ARG A 30 9.84 23.30 7.91
CA ARG A 30 11.28 23.46 7.69
C ARG A 30 11.87 22.07 7.54
N PHE A 31 12.64 21.82 6.49
CA PHE A 31 13.35 20.56 6.26
C PHE A 31 13.99 19.99 7.55
N ASN A 32 14.35 20.86 8.50
CA ASN A 32 14.81 20.53 9.85
C ASN A 32 13.81 19.82 10.80
N GLU A 33 12.50 19.96 10.62
CA GLU A 33 11.47 19.21 11.37
C GLU A 33 11.26 17.81 10.78
N LEU A 34 11.47 17.62 9.47
CA LEU A 34 11.57 16.29 8.84
C LEU A 34 12.80 15.50 9.29
N LEU A 35 13.86 16.20 9.72
CA LEU A 35 15.02 15.61 10.40
C LEU A 35 14.70 15.22 11.85
N GLN A 36 13.46 15.37 12.34
CA GLN A 36 13.08 14.75 13.59
C GLN A 36 13.33 13.26 13.44
N ARG A 37 14.38 12.79 14.12
CA ARG A 37 14.79 11.39 14.13
C ARG A 37 13.72 10.49 14.69
N THR A 38 12.69 11.06 15.31
CA THR A 38 11.70 10.40 16.14
C THR A 38 10.29 10.77 15.70
N TYR A 39 9.46 9.76 15.44
CA TYR A 39 8.07 9.87 15.02
C TYR A 39 7.19 9.20 16.08
N ARG A 40 6.24 9.96 16.63
CA ARG A 40 5.24 9.37 17.54
C ARG A 40 4.26 8.54 16.72
N ALA A 41 4.07 7.29 17.11
CA ALA A 41 3.12 6.38 16.53
C ALA A 41 2.36 5.63 17.63
N TYR A 42 1.42 4.79 17.21
CA TYR A 42 0.65 3.90 18.06
C TYR A 42 0.67 2.51 17.42
N ILE A 43 0.89 1.48 18.22
CA ILE A 43 0.89 0.08 17.77
C ILE A 43 -0.31 -0.63 18.39
N ASN A 44 -1.07 -1.33 17.55
CA ASN A 44 -2.12 -2.21 18.01
C ASN A 44 -1.52 -3.43 18.72
N CYS A 45 -1.87 -3.62 19.99
CA CYS A 45 -1.32 -4.66 20.85
C CYS A 45 -1.60 -6.10 20.38
N GLU A 46 -2.64 -6.29 19.56
CA GLU A 46 -3.09 -7.60 19.08
C GLU A 46 -2.62 -7.91 17.66
N THR A 47 -2.52 -6.90 16.80
CA THR A 47 -2.21 -7.09 15.37
C THR A 47 -0.81 -6.64 14.96
N GLY A 48 -0.22 -5.67 15.67
CA GLY A 48 1.05 -5.03 15.26
C GLY A 48 0.87 -3.95 14.19
N GLU A 49 -0.36 -3.56 13.89
CA GLU A 49 -0.70 -2.45 13.00
C GLU A 49 -0.21 -1.11 13.58
N LEU A 50 0.29 -0.24 12.71
CA LEU A 50 0.75 1.10 13.05
C LEU A 50 -0.29 2.16 12.74
N SER A 51 -0.39 3.16 13.61
CA SER A 51 -1.18 4.38 13.41
C SER A 51 -0.37 5.60 13.84
N PHE A 52 -0.59 6.74 13.19
CA PHE A 52 -0.02 8.04 13.58
C PHE A 52 -1.06 8.94 14.26
N GLN A 53 -2.18 8.35 14.68
CA GLN A 53 -3.26 8.98 15.43
C GLN A 53 -3.57 8.15 16.68
N ASP A 54 -3.96 8.81 17.76
CA ASP A 54 -4.38 8.11 18.97
C ASP A 54 -5.76 7.48 18.75
N LEU A 55 -5.80 6.15 18.79
CA LEU A 55 -7.01 5.35 18.61
C LEU A 55 -7.54 4.80 19.94
N GLY A 56 -6.91 5.13 21.07
CA GLY A 56 -7.36 4.77 22.40
C GLY A 56 -7.12 3.29 22.76
N LYS A 57 -8.18 2.60 23.21
CA LYS A 57 -8.06 1.28 23.84
C LYS A 57 -7.52 0.22 22.87
N GLY A 58 -6.54 -0.58 23.34
CA GLY A 58 -5.89 -1.62 22.53
C GLY A 58 -4.67 -1.14 21.74
N TRP A 59 -4.37 0.16 21.81
CA TRP A 59 -3.21 0.76 21.17
C TRP A 59 -2.18 1.21 22.20
N LYS A 60 -0.90 0.99 21.91
CA LYS A 60 0.23 1.44 22.73
C LYS A 60 0.96 2.56 22.02
N SER A 61 1.18 3.69 22.69
CA SER A 61 1.95 4.81 22.13
C SER A 61 3.44 4.51 22.13
N VAL A 62 4.10 4.79 21.02
CA VAL A 62 5.52 4.51 20.78
C VAL A 62 6.22 5.65 20.06
N LEU A 63 7.54 5.63 20.12
CA LEU A 63 8.44 6.50 19.38
C LEU A 63 9.23 5.64 18.39
N LEU A 64 8.96 5.82 17.10
CA LEU A 64 9.74 5.22 16.02
C LEU A 64 10.91 6.16 15.71
N PHE A 65 12.14 5.70 15.78
CA PHE A 65 13.28 6.54 15.44
C PHE A 65 14.34 5.83 14.62
N PHE A 66 15.07 6.58 13.82
CA PHE A 66 16.17 6.04 13.00
C PHE A 66 17.52 6.32 13.68
N SER A 67 18.23 5.26 14.04
CA SER A 67 19.62 5.35 14.51
C SER A 67 20.55 5.49 13.31
N GLU A 68 21.20 6.64 13.13
CA GLU A 68 22.21 6.82 12.06
C GLU A 68 23.44 5.93 12.28
N LYS A 69 23.79 5.75 13.57
CA LYS A 69 24.94 4.97 14.01
C LYS A 69 24.82 3.52 13.56
N ASP A 70 23.66 2.93 13.82
CA ASP A 70 23.41 1.52 13.55
C ASP A 70 22.79 1.35 12.15
N GLY A 71 22.05 2.34 11.68
CA GLY A 71 21.38 2.36 10.37
C GLY A 71 20.04 1.66 10.41
N GLU A 72 19.42 1.65 11.58
CA GLU A 72 18.27 0.83 11.89
C GLU A 72 17.15 1.70 12.45
N PHE A 73 15.92 1.30 12.14
CA PHE A 73 14.74 1.80 12.81
C PHE A 73 14.55 1.06 14.13
N GLU A 74 14.41 1.84 15.18
CA GLU A 74 14.17 1.39 16.53
C GLU A 74 12.81 1.92 17.01
N VAL A 75 12.25 1.22 17.99
CA VAL A 75 11.01 1.62 18.66
C VAL A 75 11.32 1.78 20.14
N ASN A 76 10.86 2.88 20.73
CA ASN A 76 10.92 3.13 22.16
C ASN A 76 9.52 3.46 22.71
N ASP A 77 9.34 3.33 24.01
CA ASP A 77 8.12 3.81 24.65
C ASP A 77 8.16 5.34 24.77
N VAL A 78 6.99 5.97 24.64
CA VAL A 78 6.87 7.42 24.85
C VAL A 78 7.26 7.81 26.29
N ASP A 79 6.94 6.96 27.26
CA ASP A 79 7.24 7.19 28.67
C ASP A 79 8.65 6.72 29.07
N ASN A 80 9.31 5.93 28.21
CA ASN A 80 10.64 5.38 28.45
C ASN A 80 11.44 5.36 27.15
N GLU A 81 12.14 6.46 26.90
CA GLU A 81 12.95 6.72 25.70
C GLU A 81 14.16 5.79 25.54
N THR A 82 14.34 4.79 26.41
CA THR A 82 15.52 3.92 26.41
C THR A 82 15.21 2.44 26.22
N CYS A 83 13.96 2.00 26.41
CA CYS A 83 13.57 0.64 26.10
C CYS A 83 12.08 0.52 25.80
N PHE A 84 11.77 -0.32 24.82
CA PHE A 84 10.41 -0.67 24.47
C PHE A 84 9.89 -1.83 25.32
N ASP A 85 8.81 -1.61 26.08
CA ASP A 85 8.16 -2.66 26.86
C ASP A 85 7.28 -3.55 25.97
N CYS A 86 7.82 -4.71 25.61
CA CYS A 86 7.15 -5.71 24.79
C CYS A 86 5.97 -6.43 25.49
N SER A 87 5.77 -6.27 26.80
CA SER A 87 4.84 -7.10 27.58
C SER A 87 3.38 -6.98 27.17
N LYS A 88 3.00 -5.86 26.54
CA LYS A 88 1.63 -5.58 26.07
C LYS A 88 1.35 -6.08 24.66
N LEU A 89 2.36 -6.56 23.94
CA LEU A 89 2.21 -7.09 22.59
C LEU A 89 2.06 -8.60 22.64
N ASN A 90 1.09 -9.13 21.89
CA ASN A 90 1.07 -10.57 21.64
C ASN A 90 2.17 -10.96 20.62
N GLU A 91 2.39 -12.26 20.45
CA GLU A 91 3.44 -12.79 19.57
C GLU A 91 3.29 -12.34 18.10
N LYS A 92 2.05 -12.26 17.61
CA LYS A 92 1.75 -11.80 16.25
C LYS A 92 2.13 -10.33 16.07
N ALA A 93 1.68 -9.47 16.97
CA ALA A 93 1.95 -8.04 16.94
C ALA A 93 3.46 -7.76 17.04
N MET A 94 4.16 -8.51 17.89
CA MET A 94 5.62 -8.46 18.00
C MET A 94 6.29 -8.79 16.67
N LYS A 95 5.88 -9.89 16.03
CA LYS A 95 6.45 -10.34 14.76
C LYS A 95 6.24 -9.29 13.66
N VAL A 96 5.01 -8.81 13.50
CA VAL A 96 4.65 -7.78 12.50
C VAL A 96 5.51 -6.53 12.72
N MET A 97 5.61 -6.04 13.95
CA MET A 97 6.42 -4.87 14.28
C MET A 97 7.90 -5.06 13.94
N VAL A 98 8.51 -6.18 14.39
CA VAL A 98 9.92 -6.48 14.14
C VAL A 98 10.20 -6.57 12.64
N ASP A 99 9.33 -7.25 11.88
CA ASP A 99 9.52 -7.43 10.45
C ASP A 99 9.27 -6.10 9.69
N THR A 100 8.36 -5.24 10.15
CA THR A 100 8.23 -3.84 9.67
C THR A 100 9.52 -3.07 9.86
N LEU A 101 10.07 -3.03 11.08
CA LEU A 101 11.30 -2.28 11.38
C LEU A 101 12.50 -2.80 10.59
N LYS A 102 12.64 -4.12 10.48
CA LYS A 102 13.69 -4.75 9.66
C LYS A 102 13.57 -4.38 8.18
N THR A 103 12.35 -4.39 7.64
CA THR A 103 12.11 -4.04 6.25
C THR A 103 12.50 -2.58 6.00
N MET A 104 12.06 -1.67 6.87
CA MET A 104 12.43 -0.25 6.79
C MET A 104 13.95 -0.05 6.92
N SER A 105 14.61 -0.76 7.85
CA SER A 105 16.05 -0.68 8.06
C SER A 105 16.86 -1.23 6.88
N GLY A 106 16.40 -2.32 6.27
CA GLY A 106 17.03 -2.91 5.08
C GLY A 106 17.07 -1.94 3.88
N VAL A 107 16.09 -1.03 3.81
CA VAL A 107 16.02 0.03 2.79
C VAL A 107 17.04 1.15 3.05
N CYS A 108 17.47 1.28 4.29
CA CYS A 108 18.41 2.30 4.74
C CYS A 108 19.84 1.77 4.91
N ALA A 109 20.11 0.53 4.47
CA ALA A 109 21.39 -0.15 4.58
C ALA A 109 22.45 0.42 3.61
N GLU A 110 22.67 1.73 3.64
CA GLU A 110 23.82 2.37 3.02
C GLU A 110 25.06 2.31 3.93
N PRO A 111 26.29 2.37 3.39
CA PRO A 111 27.51 2.47 4.20
C PRO A 111 27.44 3.69 5.13
N PRO A 112 27.90 3.59 6.40
CA PRO A 112 27.76 4.65 7.40
C PRO A 112 28.27 6.03 6.97
N GLN A 113 29.30 6.06 6.10
CA GLN A 113 29.92 7.29 5.59
C GLN A 113 29.04 8.06 4.59
N ARG A 114 27.95 7.47 4.09
CA ARG A 114 27.02 8.07 3.11
C ARG A 114 25.60 8.26 3.65
N ARG A 115 25.33 7.84 4.89
CA ARG A 115 24.02 7.97 5.53
C ARG A 115 23.71 9.43 5.86
N LYS A 116 23.16 10.14 4.88
CA LYS A 116 22.41 11.36 5.12
C LYS A 116 20.96 10.96 5.31
N ILE A 117 20.35 11.40 6.40
CA ILE A 117 18.92 11.17 6.67
C ILE A 117 18.02 11.65 5.52
N GLU A 118 18.47 12.65 4.77
CA GLU A 118 17.84 13.12 3.52
C GLU A 118 17.74 12.01 2.45
N ASN A 119 18.81 11.21 2.30
CA ASN A 119 18.85 10.08 1.38
C ASN A 119 17.98 8.93 1.91
N ILE A 120 17.97 8.71 3.22
CA ILE A 120 17.16 7.69 3.87
C ILE A 120 15.66 7.97 3.67
N VAL A 121 15.23 9.21 3.94
CA VAL A 121 13.84 9.64 3.72
C VAL A 121 13.48 9.50 2.24
N ARG A 122 14.36 9.91 1.33
CA ARG A 122 14.15 9.74 -0.11
C ARG A 122 14.02 8.26 -0.51
N ASN A 123 14.94 7.41 -0.06
CA ASN A 123 14.94 5.98 -0.37
C ASN A 123 13.69 5.28 0.16
N LEU A 124 13.19 5.67 1.33
CA LEU A 124 11.94 5.14 1.87
C LEU A 124 10.72 5.64 1.10
N ILE A 125 10.68 6.90 0.66
CA ILE A 125 9.60 7.45 -0.16
C ILE A 125 9.54 6.78 -1.54
N GLU A 126 10.71 6.50 -2.12
CA GLU A 126 10.91 5.82 -3.41
C GLU A 126 10.92 4.29 -3.29
N LEU A 127 10.65 3.76 -2.10
CA LEU A 127 10.56 2.31 -1.90
C LEU A 127 9.31 1.79 -2.59
N GLU A 128 9.52 0.96 -3.61
CA GLU A 128 8.46 0.18 -4.24
C GLU A 128 8.31 -1.13 -3.47
N ILE A 129 7.18 -1.26 -2.77
CA ILE A 129 6.80 -2.51 -2.12
C ILE A 129 6.16 -3.39 -3.18
N GLU A 130 6.88 -4.43 -3.58
CA GLU A 130 6.33 -5.42 -4.50
C GLU A 130 5.41 -6.37 -3.75
N LEU A 131 4.20 -6.57 -4.30
CA LEU A 131 3.30 -7.61 -3.83
C LEU A 131 4.02 -8.96 -4.01
N PRO A 132 3.98 -9.85 -3.01
CA PRO A 132 4.48 -11.20 -3.17
C PRO A 132 3.73 -11.82 -4.34
N LEU A 133 4.48 -12.21 -5.36
CA LEU A 133 3.99 -13.01 -6.47
C LEU A 133 3.52 -14.34 -5.88
N GLY A 134 2.25 -14.42 -5.49
CA GLY A 134 1.57 -15.70 -5.52
C GLY A 134 1.45 -16.09 -6.99
N ASP A 135 1.81 -17.32 -7.34
CA ASP A 135 1.76 -17.90 -8.70
C ASP A 135 0.34 -17.90 -9.35
N SER A 136 -0.60 -17.10 -8.84
CA SER A 136 -1.99 -16.98 -9.29
C SER A 136 -2.57 -15.56 -9.14
N ASP A 137 -1.73 -14.50 -9.11
CA ASP A 137 -2.26 -13.13 -9.11
C ASP A 137 -2.89 -12.80 -10.48
N PRO A 138 -4.23 -12.69 -10.58
CA PRO A 138 -4.90 -12.37 -11.83
C PRO A 138 -4.44 -11.02 -12.37
N MET A 139 -3.99 -10.11 -11.49
CA MET A 139 -3.49 -8.81 -11.89
C MET A 139 -2.30 -8.95 -12.81
N HIS A 140 -1.26 -9.68 -12.39
CA HIS A 140 -0.06 -9.83 -13.19
C HIS A 140 -0.33 -10.61 -14.48
N ALA A 141 -1.15 -11.66 -14.39
CA ALA A 141 -1.49 -12.48 -15.55
C ALA A 141 -2.21 -11.69 -16.65
N ALA A 142 -2.98 -10.66 -16.28
CA ALA A 142 -3.81 -9.89 -17.20
C ALA A 142 -3.48 -8.39 -17.28
N TRP A 143 -2.34 -7.95 -16.74
CA TRP A 143 -1.93 -6.54 -16.76
C TRP A 143 -1.41 -6.12 -18.13
N HIS A 144 -1.99 -5.06 -18.71
CA HIS A 144 -1.55 -4.48 -19.97
C HIS A 144 -1.29 -2.99 -19.82
N SER A 145 -0.11 -2.55 -20.28
CA SER A 145 0.26 -1.13 -20.33
C SER A 145 -0.22 -0.50 -21.64
N ILE A 146 -1.53 -0.42 -21.83
CA ILE A 146 -2.19 0.04 -23.06
C ILE A 146 -3.33 1.02 -22.77
N ASP A 147 -3.67 1.84 -23.76
CA ASP A 147 -4.83 2.72 -23.71
C ASP A 147 -6.15 1.95 -23.93
N ARG A 148 -7.26 2.68 -23.84
CA ARG A 148 -8.60 2.12 -24.03
C ARG A 148 -8.79 1.53 -25.43
N TYR A 149 -8.34 2.23 -26.46
CA TYR A 149 -8.54 1.81 -27.85
C TYR A 149 -7.84 0.47 -28.14
N HIS A 150 -6.59 0.32 -27.69
CA HIS A 150 -5.85 -0.93 -27.82
C HIS A 150 -6.46 -2.06 -26.98
N ALA A 151 -6.95 -1.76 -25.77
CA ALA A 151 -7.64 -2.76 -24.95
C ALA A 151 -8.92 -3.27 -25.63
N GLU A 152 -9.72 -2.36 -26.20
CA GLU A 152 -10.92 -2.70 -26.95
C GLU A 152 -10.57 -3.56 -28.18
N TYR A 153 -9.52 -3.19 -28.92
CA TYR A 153 -9.04 -3.95 -30.08
C TYR A 153 -8.64 -5.40 -29.72
N LEU A 154 -7.91 -5.59 -28.62
CA LEU A 154 -7.52 -6.94 -28.17
C LEU A 154 -8.74 -7.78 -27.77
N LEU A 155 -9.72 -7.16 -27.12
CA LEU A 155 -10.92 -7.85 -26.63
C LEU A 155 -11.97 -8.11 -27.71
N GLU A 156 -11.99 -7.35 -28.80
CA GLU A 156 -12.96 -7.49 -29.90
C GLU A 156 -12.96 -8.91 -30.50
N LYS A 157 -11.80 -9.58 -30.48
CA LYS A 157 -11.62 -10.95 -30.98
C LYS A 157 -11.55 -12.01 -29.89
N ALA A 158 -11.56 -11.62 -28.62
CA ALA A 158 -11.44 -12.52 -27.48
C ALA A 158 -12.77 -13.23 -27.15
N ALA A 159 -12.74 -14.27 -26.31
CA ALA A 159 -13.97 -14.91 -25.87
C ALA A 159 -14.81 -13.96 -24.99
N VAL A 160 -16.12 -14.18 -24.94
CA VAL A 160 -16.99 -13.54 -23.94
C VAL A 160 -16.51 -13.93 -22.54
N GLY A 161 -16.47 -12.94 -21.64
CA GLY A 161 -15.93 -13.08 -20.28
C GLY A 161 -14.41 -12.90 -20.20
N THR A 162 -13.73 -12.60 -21.32
CA THR A 162 -12.31 -12.24 -21.29
C THR A 162 -12.11 -10.83 -20.73
N TYR A 163 -11.12 -10.66 -19.86
CA TYR A 163 -10.83 -9.38 -19.20
C TYR A 163 -9.33 -9.10 -19.11
N LEU A 164 -8.96 -7.83 -18.96
CA LEU A 164 -7.61 -7.37 -18.69
C LEU A 164 -7.60 -6.21 -17.69
N PHE A 165 -6.46 -6.03 -17.01
CA PHE A 165 -6.20 -4.88 -16.14
C PHE A 165 -5.32 -3.86 -16.86
N ARG A 166 -5.58 -2.59 -16.65
CA ARG A 166 -4.74 -1.50 -17.17
C ARG A 166 -4.84 -0.26 -16.27
N LYS A 167 -3.87 0.63 -16.40
CA LYS A 167 -3.97 1.98 -15.83
C LYS A 167 -4.63 2.92 -16.85
N GLY A 168 -5.95 3.13 -16.72
CA GLY A 168 -6.69 4.04 -17.58
C GLY A 168 -6.56 5.50 -17.15
N GLU A 169 -6.71 6.45 -18.09
CA GLU A 169 -6.64 7.89 -17.80
C GLU A 169 -7.64 8.33 -16.72
N PHE A 170 -8.89 7.86 -16.82
CA PHE A 170 -9.91 8.15 -15.83
C PHE A 170 -9.58 7.57 -14.45
N ALA A 171 -9.06 6.34 -14.38
CA ALA A 171 -8.63 5.74 -13.12
C ALA A 171 -7.46 6.52 -12.49
N SER A 172 -6.54 7.04 -13.29
CA SER A 172 -5.45 7.90 -12.79
C SER A 172 -5.97 9.23 -12.22
N GLN A 173 -6.94 9.87 -12.89
CA GLN A 173 -7.55 11.11 -12.41
C GLN A 173 -8.36 10.89 -11.13
N LEU A 174 -9.16 9.82 -11.09
CA LEU A 174 -9.92 9.44 -9.91
C LEU A 174 -8.99 9.11 -8.73
N GLU A 175 -7.90 8.40 -8.98
CA GLU A 175 -6.87 8.13 -7.96
C GLU A 175 -6.29 9.42 -7.39
N GLU A 176 -5.96 10.40 -8.22
CA GLU A 176 -5.46 11.70 -7.76
C GLU A 176 -6.48 12.38 -6.84
N GLN A 177 -7.75 12.47 -7.28
CA GLN A 177 -8.83 13.08 -6.50
C GLN A 177 -9.08 12.39 -5.16
N LEU A 178 -9.21 11.05 -5.15
CA LEU A 178 -9.44 10.29 -3.93
C LEU A 178 -8.27 10.42 -2.94
N ASN A 179 -7.05 10.58 -3.45
CA ASN A 179 -5.87 10.77 -2.62
C ASN A 179 -5.73 12.20 -2.05
N GLU A 180 -6.34 13.22 -2.67
CA GLU A 180 -6.35 14.58 -2.11
C GLU A 180 -7.16 14.65 -0.80
N GLU A 181 -8.24 13.88 -0.72
CA GLU A 181 -9.16 13.90 0.42
C GLU A 181 -8.90 12.77 1.43
N SER A 182 -8.23 11.69 1.00
CA SER A 182 -7.94 10.53 1.85
C SER A 182 -6.63 10.68 2.63
N ILE A 183 -6.67 10.28 3.91
CA ILE A 183 -5.47 10.15 4.77
C ILE A 183 -4.60 8.95 4.32
N GLN A 184 -5.17 8.00 3.58
CA GLN A 184 -4.50 6.78 3.17
C GLN A 184 -4.40 6.69 1.66
N PRO A 185 -3.28 6.12 1.14
CA PRO A 185 -3.11 5.96 -0.29
C PRO A 185 -4.18 5.05 -0.88
N VAL A 186 -4.84 5.56 -1.91
CA VAL A 186 -5.82 4.86 -2.74
C VAL A 186 -5.15 4.51 -4.07
N VAL A 187 -5.37 3.30 -4.57
CA VAL A 187 -4.94 2.89 -5.91
C VAL A 187 -6.15 2.53 -6.77
N CYS A 188 -6.29 3.14 -7.94
CA CYS A 188 -7.36 2.87 -8.89
C CYS A 188 -6.80 2.18 -10.15
N ILE A 189 -7.50 1.14 -10.60
CA ILE A 189 -7.15 0.32 -11.77
C ILE A 189 -8.39 0.12 -12.63
N THR A 190 -8.22 0.16 -13.95
CA THR A 190 -9.31 -0.14 -14.88
C THR A 190 -9.29 -1.63 -15.23
N VAL A 191 -10.45 -2.27 -15.14
CA VAL A 191 -10.73 -3.61 -15.69
C VAL A 191 -11.55 -3.44 -16.96
N THR A 192 -10.97 -3.77 -18.11
CA THR A 192 -11.69 -3.79 -19.40
C THR A 192 -12.04 -5.24 -19.73
N TYR A 193 -13.30 -5.49 -20.11
CA TYR A 193 -13.80 -6.86 -20.32
C TYR A 193 -14.81 -6.95 -21.46
N ARG A 194 -14.95 -8.15 -22.03
CA ARG A 194 -15.95 -8.47 -23.06
C ARG A 194 -17.19 -9.11 -22.43
N GLY A 195 -18.29 -8.37 -22.35
CA GLY A 195 -19.57 -8.84 -21.81
C GLY A 195 -20.32 -9.80 -22.73
N TRP A 196 -21.46 -10.32 -22.25
CA TRP A 196 -22.25 -11.36 -22.92
C TRP A 196 -22.85 -10.95 -24.26
N GLU A 197 -23.15 -9.68 -24.45
CA GLU A 197 -23.61 -9.13 -25.73
C GLU A 197 -22.45 -8.86 -26.71
N GLY A 198 -21.24 -9.31 -26.37
CA GLY A 198 -20.02 -9.01 -27.13
C GLY A 198 -19.54 -7.57 -26.99
N LYS A 199 -20.26 -6.73 -26.23
CA LYS A 199 -19.88 -5.36 -25.89
C LYS A 199 -18.67 -5.36 -24.97
N ILE A 200 -17.75 -4.43 -25.23
CA ILE A 200 -16.61 -4.19 -24.36
C ILE A 200 -17.02 -3.09 -23.37
N ALA A 201 -16.77 -3.34 -22.10
CA ALA A 201 -17.12 -2.44 -21.01
C ALA A 201 -15.95 -2.34 -20.03
N GLU A 202 -16.04 -1.33 -19.16
CA GLU A 202 -15.00 -1.02 -18.18
C GLU A 202 -15.61 -0.95 -16.78
N LYS A 203 -14.84 -1.41 -15.80
CA LYS A 203 -15.08 -1.13 -14.38
C LYS A 203 -13.80 -0.59 -13.78
N ILE A 204 -13.92 0.15 -12.68
CA ILE A 204 -12.78 0.56 -11.88
C ILE A 204 -12.78 -0.26 -10.61
N ILE A 205 -11.60 -0.77 -10.27
CA ILE A 205 -11.33 -1.38 -8.99
C ILE A 205 -10.43 -0.45 -8.21
N VAL A 206 -10.69 -0.38 -6.91
CA VAL A 206 -9.97 0.47 -5.97
C VAL A 206 -9.35 -0.41 -4.92
N PHE A 207 -8.08 -0.16 -4.63
CA PHE A 207 -7.39 -0.71 -3.48
C PHE A 207 -7.23 0.39 -2.44
N ARG A 208 -7.91 0.26 -1.31
CA ARG A 208 -7.84 1.20 -0.20
C ARG A 208 -7.64 0.45 1.10
N ASN A 209 -6.60 0.88 1.79
CA ASN A 209 -6.17 0.37 3.09
C ASN A 209 -6.24 -1.16 3.28
N GLY A 210 -5.72 -1.83 2.25
CA GLY A 210 -5.48 -3.26 2.23
C GLY A 210 -6.59 -4.06 1.54
N ASP A 211 -7.75 -3.46 1.29
CA ASP A 211 -8.88 -4.13 0.68
C ASP A 211 -9.15 -3.62 -0.73
N TRP A 212 -9.77 -4.48 -1.51
CA TRP A 212 -10.19 -4.27 -2.88
C TRP A 212 -11.70 -4.03 -2.93
N LEU A 213 -12.17 -3.13 -3.78
CA LEU A 213 -13.59 -2.89 -4.02
C LEU A 213 -13.83 -2.43 -5.47
N PHE A 214 -15.07 -2.56 -5.94
CA PHE A 214 -15.48 -1.90 -7.19
C PHE A 214 -15.89 -0.47 -6.89
N TYR A 215 -15.36 0.48 -7.65
CA TYR A 215 -15.82 1.87 -7.58
C TYR A 215 -17.20 1.99 -8.21
N ASP A 216 -18.12 2.61 -7.48
CA ASP A 216 -19.53 2.79 -7.83
C ASP A 216 -19.97 4.25 -7.72
N ASP A 217 -19.06 5.18 -8.04
CA ASP A 217 -19.25 6.63 -7.93
C ASP A 217 -19.41 7.17 -6.49
N ASP A 218 -19.05 6.35 -5.49
CA ASP A 218 -18.96 6.77 -4.09
C ASP A 218 -17.54 7.28 -3.74
N PRO A 219 -17.37 8.59 -3.44
CA PRO A 219 -16.07 9.14 -3.04
C PRO A 219 -15.63 8.65 -1.65
N ASP A 220 -16.56 8.25 -0.79
CA ASP A 220 -16.25 7.77 0.57
C ASP A 220 -15.78 6.31 0.57
N LEU A 221 -15.99 5.61 -0.56
CA LEU A 221 -15.58 4.22 -0.80
C LEU A 221 -16.14 3.27 0.29
N GLU A 222 -17.43 3.43 0.64
CA GLU A 222 -18.15 2.62 1.63
C GLU A 222 -18.67 1.28 1.07
N GLY A 223 -18.29 0.94 -0.16
CA GLY A 223 -18.66 -0.30 -0.83
C GLY A 223 -18.15 -1.58 -0.16
N GLU A 224 -18.59 -2.73 -0.69
CA GLU A 224 -18.15 -4.03 -0.20
C GLU A 224 -16.65 -4.23 -0.45
N CYS A 225 -15.91 -4.50 0.63
CA CYS A 225 -14.46 -4.65 0.64
C CYS A 225 -14.04 -6.12 0.65
N TYR A 226 -13.05 -6.45 -0.16
CA TYR A 226 -12.54 -7.81 -0.32
C TYR A 226 -11.06 -7.86 0.00
N SER A 227 -10.63 -8.90 0.69
CA SER A 227 -9.27 -8.99 1.22
C SER A 227 -8.24 -9.31 0.13
N THR A 228 -8.69 -9.88 -0.98
CA THR A 228 -7.88 -10.19 -2.16
C THR A 228 -8.58 -9.79 -3.46
N LEU A 229 -7.79 -9.55 -4.51
CA LEU A 229 -8.32 -9.28 -5.84
C LEU A 229 -9.09 -10.49 -6.41
N ASN A 230 -8.68 -11.72 -6.08
CA ASN A 230 -9.39 -12.92 -6.49
C ASN A 230 -10.81 -12.98 -5.90
N GLU A 231 -10.97 -12.62 -4.63
CA GLU A 231 -12.30 -12.52 -3.99
C GLU A 231 -13.17 -11.47 -4.70
N LEU A 232 -12.60 -10.28 -4.97
CA LEU A 232 -13.30 -9.23 -5.70
C LEU A 232 -13.76 -9.71 -7.09
N ILE A 233 -12.86 -10.31 -7.86
CA ILE A 233 -13.16 -10.79 -9.23
C ILE A 233 -14.18 -11.93 -9.21
N ALA A 234 -14.10 -12.84 -8.24
CA ALA A 234 -15.04 -13.95 -8.08
C ALA A 234 -16.48 -13.49 -7.85
N THR A 235 -16.70 -12.32 -7.26
CA THR A 235 -18.06 -11.75 -7.09
C THR A 235 -18.73 -11.38 -8.41
N GLN A 236 -17.94 -11.29 -9.49
CA GLN A 236 -18.37 -10.98 -10.85
C GLN A 236 -17.91 -12.09 -11.81
N GLU A 237 -17.88 -13.36 -11.37
CA GLU A 237 -17.45 -14.52 -12.17
C GLU A 237 -18.17 -14.61 -13.53
N ASP A 238 -19.39 -14.10 -13.60
CA ASP A 238 -20.16 -13.99 -14.82
C ASP A 238 -19.54 -13.05 -15.88
N LEU A 239 -18.83 -12.02 -15.45
CA LEU A 239 -18.17 -11.04 -16.30
C LEU A 239 -16.68 -11.34 -16.49
N PHE A 240 -16.00 -11.87 -15.47
CA PHE A 240 -14.55 -12.03 -15.42
C PHE A 240 -14.13 -13.49 -15.36
N ARG A 241 -14.27 -14.19 -16.49
CA ARG A 241 -14.01 -15.64 -16.58
C ARG A 241 -12.58 -15.97 -16.98
N LEU A 242 -12.03 -15.21 -17.92
CA LEU A 242 -10.78 -15.55 -18.60
C LEU A 242 -9.84 -14.35 -18.58
N PRO A 243 -8.72 -14.39 -17.84
CA PRO A 243 -7.71 -13.35 -17.95
C PRO A 243 -7.11 -13.38 -19.36
N LEU A 244 -7.08 -12.23 -20.03
CA LEU A 244 -6.31 -12.06 -21.26
C LEU A 244 -4.84 -12.06 -20.86
N LYS A 245 -4.07 -13.04 -21.33
CA LYS A 245 -2.64 -13.14 -21.01
C LYS A 245 -1.83 -12.27 -21.96
N ASN A 246 -0.77 -11.64 -21.43
CA ASN A 246 0.29 -11.00 -22.23
C ASN A 246 1.03 -12.02 -23.12
#